data_AF-A0A820YWC4-F1
#
_entry.id   AF-A0A820YWC4-F1
#
_cell.length_a   1.000
_cell.length_b   1.000
_cell.length_c   1.000
_cell.angle_alpha   90.00
_cell.angle_beta   90.00
_cell.angle_gamma   90.00
#
_symmetry.space_group_name_H-M   'P 1'
#
loop_
_entity.id
_entity.type
_entity.pdbx_description
1 polymer ?
#
loop_
_entity_poly.entity_id
_entity_poly.type
_entity_poly.pdbx_seq_one_letter_code
_entity_poly.pdbx_strand_id
1 'polypeptide(L)'
;MAAKYADIDEQQHTQRFSDIADEPCKMLLPIEGFANKPLVTLEEAVEPIIEYVPDVQRRVYFAKERCREVPLEKLSIDEAASITLYSMEWEPKKECLYYVLNQTLRSENREKLKP
;
A
#
# COMPACT_ATOMS: atom_id res chain seq x y z
N MET A 1 -4.95 -1.95 -43.54
CA MET A 1 -4.06 -1.94 -42.35
C MET A 1 -4.80 -1.23 -41.22
N ALA A 2 -5.59 -1.96 -40.43
CA ALA A 2 -6.27 -1.42 -39.25
C ALA A 2 -6.57 -2.61 -38.34
N ALA A 3 -5.52 -3.14 -37.71
CA ALA A 3 -5.62 -4.24 -36.77
C ALA A 3 -4.90 -3.83 -35.50
N LYS A 4 -5.56 -4.10 -34.36
CA LYS A 4 -5.01 -4.22 -33.00
C LYS A 4 -4.78 -2.92 -32.20
N TYR A 5 -5.84 -2.22 -31.82
CA TYR A 5 -5.79 -1.26 -30.69
C TYR A 5 -7.14 -1.21 -29.96
N ALA A 6 -7.61 -2.35 -29.43
CA ALA A 6 -8.83 -2.35 -28.61
C ALA A 6 -8.83 -3.41 -27.49
N ASP A 7 -7.68 -3.96 -27.11
CA ASP A 7 -7.61 -5.10 -26.18
C ASP A 7 -6.43 -5.04 -25.19
N ILE A 8 -5.98 -3.83 -24.85
CA ILE A 8 -4.99 -3.62 -23.79
C ILE A 8 -5.52 -2.48 -22.92
N ASP A 9 -6.23 -2.80 -21.83
CA ASP A 9 -5.95 -2.20 -20.51
C ASP A 9 -6.90 -2.62 -19.38
N GLU A 10 -8.03 -3.28 -19.64
CA GLU A 10 -8.95 -3.60 -18.54
C GLU A 10 -8.47 -4.76 -17.65
N GLN A 11 -7.69 -5.69 -18.22
CA GLN A 11 -7.18 -6.86 -17.49
C GLN A 11 -6.02 -6.53 -16.53
N GLN A 12 -5.22 -5.50 -16.81
CA GLN A 12 -4.10 -5.13 -15.94
C GLN A 12 -4.57 -4.50 -14.63
N HIS A 13 -5.66 -3.74 -14.67
CA HIS A 13 -6.24 -3.14 -13.48
C HIS A 13 -7.10 -4.10 -12.64
N THR A 14 -7.64 -5.19 -13.22
CA THR A 14 -8.41 -6.18 -12.43
C THR A 14 -7.51 -7.09 -11.59
N GLN A 15 -6.28 -7.35 -12.02
CA GLN A 15 -5.27 -8.03 -11.20
C GLN A 15 -4.67 -7.13 -10.10
N ARG A 16 -4.99 -5.83 -10.08
CA ARG A 16 -4.38 -4.82 -9.19
C ARG A 16 -4.68 -5.04 -7.70
N PHE A 17 -5.80 -5.69 -7.39
CA PHE A 17 -6.26 -5.89 -6.00
C PHE A 17 -6.63 -7.35 -5.69
N SER A 18 -6.48 -8.26 -6.65
CA SER A 18 -6.92 -9.64 -6.52
C SER A 18 -5.75 -10.61 -6.33
N ASP A 19 -4.86 -10.35 -5.38
CA ASP A 19 -4.02 -11.41 -4.79
C ASP A 19 -4.86 -12.36 -3.88
N ILE A 20 -6.18 -12.40 -4.13
CA ILE A 20 -7.14 -13.32 -3.54
C ILE A 20 -6.78 -14.78 -3.82
N ALA A 21 -6.09 -15.04 -4.95
CA ALA A 21 -5.59 -16.37 -5.28
C ALA A 21 -4.49 -16.83 -4.30
N ASP A 22 -3.73 -15.89 -3.73
CA ASP A 22 -2.67 -16.15 -2.75
C ASP A 22 -3.16 -15.97 -1.31
N GLU A 23 -4.46 -15.71 -1.12
CA GLU A 23 -5.03 -15.58 0.21
C GLU A 23 -5.10 -16.95 0.89
N PRO A 24 -4.40 -17.14 2.02
CA PRO A 24 -4.51 -18.39 2.75
C PRO A 24 -5.95 -18.49 3.26
N CYS A 25 -6.69 -19.53 2.86
CA CYS A 25 -8.02 -19.85 3.41
C CYS A 25 -7.93 -20.36 4.86
N LYS A 26 -7.15 -19.68 5.70
CA LYS A 26 -6.93 -19.93 7.11
C LYS A 26 -7.27 -18.66 7.88
N MET A 27 -8.06 -18.83 8.93
CA MET A 27 -8.40 -17.73 9.83
C MET A 27 -7.20 -17.40 10.72
N LEU A 28 -6.52 -16.29 10.44
CA LEU A 28 -5.44 -15.77 11.27
C LEU A 28 -6.02 -14.90 12.39
N LEU A 29 -5.36 -14.88 13.55
CA LEU A 29 -5.78 -14.03 14.66
C LEU A 29 -5.71 -12.54 14.27
N PRO A 30 -6.70 -11.72 14.68
CA PRO A 30 -6.67 -10.27 14.48
C PRO A 30 -5.38 -9.64 15.00
N ILE A 31 -4.95 -8.56 14.35
CA ILE A 31 -3.81 -7.79 14.82
C ILE A 31 -4.30 -6.80 15.88
N GLU A 32 -3.83 -6.95 17.11
CA GLU A 32 -4.23 -6.12 18.24
C GLU A 32 -3.20 -5.02 18.55
N GLY A 33 -3.60 -4.02 19.33
CA GLY A 33 -2.71 -2.98 19.86
C GLY A 33 -2.46 -1.77 18.95
N PHE A 34 -2.69 -1.86 17.64
CA PHE A 34 -2.55 -0.72 16.72
C PHE A 34 -3.54 0.42 17.02
N ALA A 35 -4.73 0.10 17.53
CA ALA A 35 -5.71 1.10 17.97
C ALA A 35 -5.21 1.98 19.14
N ASN A 36 -4.21 1.52 19.89
CA ASN A 36 -3.62 2.25 21.02
C ASN A 36 -2.34 3.00 20.63
N LYS A 37 -1.88 2.86 19.38
CA LYS A 37 -0.69 3.59 18.91
C LYS A 37 -1.04 5.06 18.71
N PRO A 38 -0.12 5.98 19.05
CA PRO A 38 -0.34 7.40 18.78
C PRO A 38 -0.46 7.62 17.28
N LEU A 39 -1.33 8.55 16.90
CA LEU A 39 -1.34 9.09 15.55
C LEU A 39 -0.11 9.96 15.39
N VAL A 40 0.68 9.66 14.37
CA VAL A 40 1.93 10.33 14.02
C VAL A 40 1.84 10.77 12.55
N THR A 41 2.80 11.57 12.12
CA THR A 41 2.89 11.94 10.70
C THR A 41 3.16 10.71 9.83
N LEU A 42 2.81 10.79 8.54
CA LEU A 42 3.04 9.67 7.63
C LEU A 42 4.54 9.34 7.50
N GLU A 43 5.43 10.33 7.61
CA GLU A 43 6.88 10.13 7.61
C GLU A 43 7.36 9.31 8.80
N GLU A 44 6.89 9.64 10.01
CA GLU A 44 7.20 8.88 11.23
C GLU A 44 6.61 7.47 11.18
N ALA A 45 5.41 7.32 10.60
CA ALA A 45 4.75 6.03 10.47
C ALA A 45 5.51 5.05 9.57
N VAL A 46 6.18 5.54 8.52
CA VAL A 46 6.94 4.68 7.59
C VAL A 46 8.37 4.42 8.02
N GLU A 47 8.90 5.15 8.99
CA GLU A 47 10.29 4.99 9.44
C GLU A 47 10.67 3.55 9.81
N PRO A 48 9.84 2.79 10.57
CA PRO A 48 10.17 1.41 10.92
C PRO A 48 10.17 0.44 9.73
N ILE A 49 9.58 0.83 8.58
CA ILE A 49 9.41 -0.07 7.43
C ILE A 49 10.34 0.24 6.25
N ILE A 50 11.24 1.20 6.39
CA ILE A 50 12.18 1.60 5.33
C ILE A 50 13.04 0.43 4.86
N GLU A 51 13.48 -0.43 5.78
CA GLU A 51 14.32 -1.59 5.44
C GLU A 51 13.57 -2.65 4.62
N TYR A 52 12.24 -2.73 4.77
CA TYR A 52 11.39 -3.71 4.08
C TYR A 52 10.78 -3.17 2.78
N VAL A 53 10.58 -1.85 2.69
CA VAL A 53 9.95 -1.17 1.55
C VAL A 53 10.91 -0.08 1.05
N PRO A 54 11.82 -0.40 0.13
CA PRO A 54 12.74 0.57 -0.45
C PRO A 54 11.99 1.77 -1.05
N ASP A 55 12.60 2.96 -0.95
CA ASP A 55 12.06 4.21 -1.51
C ASP A 55 10.75 4.72 -0.85
N VAL A 56 10.23 4.06 0.19
CA VAL A 56 8.93 4.42 0.80
C VAL A 56 8.86 5.87 1.28
N GLN A 57 9.93 6.41 1.86
CA GLN A 57 9.97 7.82 2.29
C GLN A 57 9.80 8.79 1.11
N ARG A 58 10.42 8.50 -0.04
CA ARG A 58 10.25 9.30 -1.25
C ARG A 58 8.83 9.19 -1.79
N ARG A 59 8.21 8.00 -1.66
CA ARG A 59 6.82 7.78 -2.05
C ARG A 59 5.84 8.52 -1.14
N VAL A 60 6.13 8.65 0.15
CA VAL A 60 5.38 9.51 1.08
C VAL A 60 5.36 10.96 0.57
N TYR A 61 6.52 11.50 0.19
CA TYR A 61 6.60 12.86 -0.36
C TYR A 61 5.69 13.02 -1.59
N PHE A 62 5.78 12.12 -2.57
CA PHE A 62 4.93 12.19 -3.76
C PHE A 62 3.44 12.00 -3.46
N ALA A 63 3.09 11.13 -2.51
CA ALA A 63 1.71 10.94 -2.09
C ALA A 63 1.12 12.21 -1.48
N LYS A 64 1.90 12.89 -0.61
CA LYS A 64 1.49 14.16 -0.01
C LYS A 64 1.34 15.28 -1.04
N GLU A 65 2.28 15.42 -1.97
CA GLU A 65 2.19 16.44 -3.02
C GLU A 65 0.91 16.25 -3.85
N ARG A 66 0.59 15.02 -4.25
CA ARG A 66 -0.67 14.72 -4.96
C ARG A 66 -1.92 15.11 -4.16
N CYS A 67 -1.93 14.87 -2.85
CA CYS A 67 -3.07 15.22 -2.00
C CYS A 67 -3.19 16.74 -1.72
N ARG A 68 -2.12 17.51 -1.89
CA ARG A 68 -2.17 18.98 -1.80
C ARG A 68 -2.85 19.62 -3.00
N GLU A 69 -2.76 18.99 -4.17
CA GLU A 69 -3.38 19.49 -5.41
C GLU A 69 -4.91 19.37 -5.38
N VAL A 70 -5.45 18.33 -4.74
CA VAL A 70 -6.89 18.10 -4.59
C VAL A 70 -7.24 17.88 -3.12
N PRO A 71 -7.52 18.95 -2.37
CA PRO A 71 -7.85 18.85 -0.96
C PRO A 71 -9.13 18.02 -0.75
N LEU A 72 -9.07 17.04 0.14
CA LEU A 72 -10.23 16.25 0.55
C LEU A 72 -10.86 16.92 1.78
N GLU A 73 -12.13 17.29 1.72
CA GLU A 73 -12.81 18.03 2.80
C GLU A 73 -12.85 17.30 4.15
N LYS A 74 -12.67 15.98 4.14
CA LYS A 74 -12.88 15.11 5.32
C LYS A 74 -11.63 14.37 5.80
N LEU A 75 -10.50 14.53 5.11
CA LEU A 75 -9.26 13.84 5.46
C LEU A 75 -8.13 14.85 5.61
N SER A 76 -7.33 14.68 6.65
CA SER A 76 -6.03 15.32 6.74
C SER A 76 -5.14 14.89 5.56
N ILE A 77 -4.09 15.67 5.29
CA ILE A 77 -3.12 15.35 4.24
C ILE A 77 -2.45 14.00 4.51
N ASP A 78 -2.14 13.69 5.78
CA ASP A 78 -1.55 12.40 6.16
C ASP A 78 -2.50 11.22 5.89
N GLU A 79 -3.78 11.35 6.25
CA GLU A 79 -4.78 10.31 5.99
C GLU A 79 -4.97 10.09 4.49
N ALA A 80 -5.14 11.16 3.71
CA ALA A 80 -5.28 11.09 2.26
C ALA A 80 -4.02 10.50 1.59
N ALA A 81 -2.84 10.93 2.03
CA ALA A 81 -1.56 10.45 1.52
C ALA A 81 -1.32 8.99 1.89
N SER A 82 -1.81 8.50 3.04
CA SER A 82 -1.69 7.08 3.42
C SER A 82 -2.44 6.16 2.46
N ILE A 83 -3.67 6.54 2.07
CA ILE A 83 -4.49 5.81 1.10
C ILE A 83 -3.85 5.88 -0.30
N THR A 84 -3.35 7.07 -0.66
CA THR A 84 -2.66 7.30 -1.93
C THR A 84 -1.38 6.46 -2.00
N LEU A 85 -0.58 6.42 -0.94
CA LEU A 85 0.65 5.65 -0.85
C LEU A 85 0.37 4.15 -0.96
N TYR A 86 -0.66 3.65 -0.27
CA TYR A 86 -1.06 2.25 -0.38
C TYR A 86 -1.44 1.88 -1.82
N SER A 87 -2.15 2.74 -2.55
CA SER A 87 -2.57 2.46 -3.93
C SER A 87 -1.55 2.84 -5.01
N MET A 88 -0.41 3.43 -4.61
CA MET A 88 0.65 3.89 -5.51
C MET A 88 1.49 2.70 -5.98
N GLU A 89 1.75 2.65 -7.28
CA GLU A 89 2.64 1.67 -7.89
C GLU A 89 3.97 2.30 -8.27
N TRP A 90 5.02 1.49 -8.15
CA TRP A 90 6.34 1.80 -8.65
C TRP A 90 7.09 0.52 -9.03
N GLU A 91 8.15 0.69 -9.81
CA GLU A 91 9.00 -0.43 -10.20
C GLU A 91 10.20 -0.55 -9.25
N PRO A 92 10.55 -1.77 -8.81
CA PRO A 92 9.87 -3.03 -9.13
C PRO A 92 8.61 -3.25 -8.27
N LYS A 93 7.54 -3.82 -8.86
CA LYS A 93 6.25 -4.07 -8.17
C LYS A 93 6.36 -4.73 -6.79
N LYS A 94 7.31 -5.65 -6.62
CA LYS A 94 7.58 -6.37 -5.36
C LYS A 94 8.03 -5.47 -4.20
N GLU A 95 8.46 -4.25 -4.50
CA GLU A 95 8.88 -3.22 -3.54
C GLU A 95 7.78 -2.19 -3.28
N CYS A 96 6.61 -2.31 -3.94
CA CYS A 96 5.44 -1.49 -3.64
C CYS A 96 4.93 -1.76 -2.23
N LEU A 97 4.50 -0.70 -1.53
CA LEU A 97 3.98 -0.82 -0.17
C LEU A 97 2.82 -1.82 -0.07
N TYR A 98 1.82 -1.75 -0.96
CA TYR A 98 0.70 -2.69 -0.91
C TYR A 98 1.14 -4.13 -1.08
N TYR A 99 2.12 -4.39 -1.95
CA TYR A 99 2.59 -5.73 -2.23
C TYR A 99 3.25 -6.32 -0.99
N VAL A 100 4.23 -5.60 -0.43
CA VAL A 100 4.96 -6.03 0.78
C VAL A 100 4.01 -6.15 1.98
N LEU A 101 3.14 -5.17 2.17
CA LEU A 101 2.20 -5.15 3.29
C LEU A 101 1.19 -6.31 3.20
N ASN A 102 0.51 -6.48 2.07
CA ASN A 102 -0.48 -7.54 1.90
C ASN A 102 0.15 -8.94 1.98
N GLN A 103 1.34 -9.12 1.41
CA GLN A 103 2.10 -10.37 1.55
C GLN A 103 2.42 -10.67 3.01
N THR A 104 2.83 -9.66 3.77
CA THR A 104 3.21 -9.81 5.19
C THR A 104 1.98 -10.05 6.07
N LEU A 105 0.86 -9.36 5.83
CA LEU A 105 -0.40 -9.54 6.56
C LEU A 105 -0.98 -10.95 6.41
N ARG A 106 -0.80 -11.57 5.24
CA ARG A 106 -1.21 -12.95 4.92
C ARG A 106 -0.24 -14.01 5.45
N SER A 107 0.94 -13.64 5.95
CA SER A 107 1.89 -14.59 6.52
C SER A 107 1.33 -15.27 7.78
N GLU A 108 1.44 -16.60 7.84
CA GLU A 108 1.12 -17.40 9.04
C GLU A 108 2.06 -17.05 10.21
N ASN A 109 3.31 -16.66 9.90
CA ASN A 109 4.24 -16.19 10.91
C ASN A 109 3.89 -14.75 11.33
N ARG A 110 3.21 -14.64 12.48
CA ARG A 110 2.73 -13.35 13.03
C ARG A 110 3.83 -12.49 13.64
N GLU A 111 5.01 -13.04 13.93
CA GLU A 111 6.16 -12.24 14.39
C GLU A 111 6.64 -11.27 13.30
N LYS A 112 6.39 -11.58 12.02
CA LYS A 112 6.73 -10.70 10.88
C LYS A 112 5.86 -9.46 10.76
N LEU A 113 4.80 -9.33 11.55
CA LEU A 113 3.88 -8.19 11.50
C LEU A 113 4.38 -6.98 12.30
N LYS A 114 5.45 -7.18 13.06
CA LYS A 114 6.12 -6.14 13.82
C LYS A 114 7.40 -5.80 13.07
N PRO A 115 7.55 -4.55 12.59
CA PRO A 115 8.79 -4.08 11.98
C PRO A 115 9.96 -4.14 12.96
#